data_AF-A0A1Y1UVW8-F1
#
_entry.id   AF-A0A1Y1UVW8-F1
#
_cell.length_a   1.000
_cell.length_b   1.000
_cell.length_c   1.000
_cell.angle_alpha   90.00
_cell.angle_beta   90.00
_cell.angle_gamma   90.00
#
_symmetry.space_group_name_H-M   'P 1'
#
loop_
_entity.id
_entity.type
_entity.pdbx_description
1 polymer ?
#
loop_
_entity_poly.entity_id
_entity_poly.type
_entity_poly.pdbx_seq_one_letter_code
_entity_poly.pdbx_strand_id
1 'polypeptide(L)'
;MKFSNILSLLFVGYEAVHAYSDCKNCRVVTVEDGVSWGVENNDWCVSKFKSSICNKNDSKNQCFSYPDYPCCSGCDAIYEDDDGKWGVENNDWCGIKDSCFKSSNDAGIADDYYDESKY
;
A
#
# COMPACT_ATOMS: atom_id res chain seq x y z
N MET A 1 -28.45 30.79 48.62
CA MET A 1 -27.36 29.79 48.69
C MET A 1 -27.32 29.08 47.35
N LYS A 2 -26.33 29.40 46.52
CA LYS A 2 -26.11 28.78 45.21
C LYS A 2 -25.25 27.54 45.45
N PHE A 3 -25.77 26.36 45.14
CA PHE A 3 -25.01 25.11 45.26
C PHE A 3 -24.07 24.97 44.05
N SER A 4 -22.80 24.70 44.37
CA SER A 4 -21.66 24.40 43.50
C SER A 4 -22.03 23.50 42.32
N ASN A 5 -21.66 23.83 41.07
CA ASN A 5 -20.32 23.68 40.49
C ASN A 5 -19.65 22.32 40.74
N ILE A 6 -19.20 21.72 39.64
CA ILE A 6 -18.39 20.48 39.51
C ILE A 6 -19.24 19.21 39.28
N LEU A 7 -19.67 19.01 38.04
CA LEU A 7 -19.78 17.68 37.44
C LEU A 7 -19.65 17.78 35.91
N SER A 8 -18.49 18.24 35.43
CA SER A 8 -18.18 18.24 34.00
C SER A 8 -16.68 18.01 33.80
N LEU A 9 -16.21 16.81 34.17
CA LEU A 9 -14.82 16.39 34.01
C LEU A 9 -14.73 14.89 33.69
N LEU A 10 -15.54 14.40 32.75
CA LEU A 10 -15.36 13.06 32.18
C LEU A 10 -15.68 13.02 30.68
N PHE A 11 -15.10 13.94 29.91
CA PHE A 11 -14.86 13.72 28.48
C PHE A 11 -13.59 14.47 28.09
N VAL A 12 -12.48 14.20 28.78
CA VAL A 12 -11.17 14.48 28.19
C VAL A 12 -10.99 13.45 27.09
N GLY A 13 -10.88 13.96 25.86
CA GLY A 13 -10.94 13.20 24.63
C GLY A 13 -9.93 12.06 24.59
N TYR A 14 -10.40 10.92 24.11
CA TYR A 14 -9.56 9.90 23.50
C TYR A 14 -9.18 10.37 22.09
N GLU A 15 -8.49 11.51 21.97
CA GLU A 15 -7.75 11.73 20.72
C GLU A 15 -6.57 10.77 20.78
N ALA A 16 -6.66 9.71 19.98
CA ALA A 16 -5.60 8.73 19.83
C ALA A 16 -4.28 9.45 19.56
N VAL A 17 -3.24 9.10 20.31
CA VAL A 17 -1.89 9.62 20.09
C VAL A 17 -1.39 9.05 18.76
N HIS A 18 -1.65 9.75 17.66
CA HIS A 18 -1.03 9.47 16.37
C HIS A 18 0.34 10.14 16.35
N ALA A 19 1.32 9.54 17.04
CA ALA A 19 2.70 10.06 17.07
C ALA A 19 3.35 10.07 15.67
N TYR A 20 2.85 9.26 14.74
CA TYR A 20 3.32 9.15 13.36
C TYR A 20 2.14 9.17 12.39
N SER A 21 2.34 9.80 11.23
CA SER A 21 1.38 9.80 10.13
C SER A 21 1.33 8.43 9.43
N ASP A 22 0.24 8.17 8.72
CA ASP A 22 0.13 6.99 7.85
C ASP A 22 1.00 7.18 6.60
N CYS A 23 1.63 6.11 6.13
CA CYS A 23 2.33 6.12 4.85
C CYS A 23 1.32 6.22 3.70
N LYS A 24 1.68 6.98 2.66
CA LYS A 24 0.97 7.03 1.38
C LYS A 24 1.29 5.83 0.49
N ASN A 25 2.48 5.24 0.64
CA ASN A 25 2.92 4.03 -0.02
C ASN A 25 2.72 2.80 0.88
N CYS A 26 2.70 1.63 0.26
CA CYS A 26 2.37 0.34 0.86
C CYS A 26 3.60 -0.47 1.28
N ARG A 27 4.80 0.05 1.00
CA ARG A 27 6.07 -0.57 1.38
C ARG A 27 6.21 -0.66 2.91
N VAL A 28 6.45 -1.86 3.40
CA VAL A 28 6.75 -2.13 4.82
C VAL A 28 8.24 -2.37 4.96
N VAL A 29 8.91 -1.57 5.79
CA VAL A 29 10.36 -1.71 6.05
C VAL A 29 10.65 -2.54 7.29
N THR A 30 9.78 -2.53 8.30
CA THR A 30 9.91 -3.35 9.51
C THR A 30 8.56 -3.53 10.20
N VAL A 31 8.47 -4.53 11.08
CA VAL A 31 7.32 -4.78 11.95
C VAL A 31 7.79 -4.84 13.39
N GLU A 32 7.23 -3.98 14.24
CA GLU A 32 7.56 -3.88 15.66
C GLU A 32 6.27 -3.83 16.47
N ASP A 33 6.14 -4.66 17.50
CA ASP A 33 4.95 -4.75 18.36
C ASP A 33 3.62 -4.92 17.59
N GLY A 34 3.68 -5.61 16.44
CA GLY A 34 2.52 -5.81 15.55
C GLY A 34 2.15 -4.58 14.71
N VAL A 35 2.97 -3.53 14.73
CA VAL A 35 2.85 -2.33 13.90
C VAL A 35 3.79 -2.44 12.71
N SER A 36 3.26 -2.29 11.50
CA SER A 36 4.06 -2.23 10.27
C SER A 36 4.50 -0.78 10.01
N TRP A 37 5.79 -0.59 9.78
CA TRP A 37 6.39 0.72 9.58
C TRP A 37 6.87 0.88 8.14
N GLY A 38 6.75 2.10 7.62
CA GLY A 38 7.34 2.55 6.35
C GLY A 38 8.19 3.80 6.56
N VAL A 39 8.83 4.25 5.48
CA VAL A 39 9.64 5.48 5.48
C VAL A 39 9.26 6.31 4.25
N GLU A 40 8.91 7.58 4.47
CA GLU A 40 8.55 8.54 3.42
C GLU A 40 9.22 9.89 3.68
N ASN A 41 9.87 10.48 2.67
CA ASN A 41 10.57 11.76 2.80
C ASN A 41 11.53 11.81 4.01
N ASN A 42 12.25 10.70 4.25
CA ASN A 42 13.15 10.50 5.38
C ASN A 42 12.49 10.44 6.77
N ASP A 43 11.16 10.38 6.85
CA ASP A 43 10.40 10.26 8.09
C ASP A 43 9.73 8.89 8.23
N TRP A 44 9.57 8.44 9.47
CA TRP A 44 8.87 7.20 9.80
C TRP A 44 7.35 7.40 9.73
N CYS A 45 6.66 6.42 9.14
CA CYS A 45 5.22 6.42 9.02
C CYS A 45 4.65 5.03 9.31
N VAL A 46 3.37 4.95 9.68
CA VAL A 46 2.68 3.68 9.90
C VAL A 46 2.15 3.17 8.57
N SER A 47 2.60 1.98 8.15
CA SER A 47 2.14 1.35 6.92
C SER A 47 0.80 0.66 7.17
N LYS A 48 -0.27 1.20 6.59
CA LYS A 48 -1.64 0.67 6.73
C LYS A 48 -1.98 -0.25 5.56
N PHE A 49 -1.52 -1.50 5.61
CA PHE A 49 -1.76 -2.50 4.56
C PHE A 49 -3.25 -2.83 4.31
N LYS A 50 -4.13 -2.53 5.28
CA LYS A 50 -5.59 -2.73 5.17
C LYS A 50 -6.36 -1.46 4.78
N SER A 51 -5.64 -0.37 4.48
CA SER A 51 -6.26 0.84 3.95
C SER A 51 -6.64 0.63 2.48
N SER A 52 -7.70 1.29 2.01
CA SER A 52 -8.12 1.29 0.60
C SER A 52 -7.01 1.70 -0.38
N ILE A 53 -5.97 2.35 0.14
CA ILE A 53 -4.76 2.74 -0.61
C ILE A 53 -3.94 1.51 -1.01
N CYS A 54 -3.89 0.49 -0.15
CA CYS A 54 -2.99 -0.66 -0.30
C CYS A 54 -3.69 -1.97 -0.69
N ASN A 55 -4.77 -1.86 -1.46
CA ASN A 55 -5.55 -3.03 -1.84
C ASN A 55 -4.86 -3.81 -2.96
N LYS A 56 -4.32 -4.99 -2.66
CA LYS A 56 -3.77 -5.92 -3.66
C LYS A 56 -4.80 -6.40 -4.69
N ASN A 57 -6.08 -6.33 -4.35
CA ASN A 57 -7.17 -6.73 -5.25
C ASN A 57 -7.62 -5.57 -6.17
N ASP A 58 -7.03 -4.38 -6.04
CA ASP A 58 -7.23 -3.30 -7.02
C ASP A 58 -6.39 -3.61 -8.26
N SER A 59 -7.02 -3.62 -9.44
CA SER A 59 -6.34 -3.85 -10.72
C SER A 59 -5.25 -2.81 -11.02
N LYS A 60 -5.26 -1.65 -10.35
CA LYS A 60 -4.18 -0.67 -10.43
C LYS A 60 -2.89 -1.14 -9.75
N ASN A 61 -3.01 -1.99 -8.73
CA ASN A 61 -1.90 -2.52 -7.92
C ASN A 61 -1.46 -3.91 -8.39
N GLN A 62 -2.00 -4.42 -9.50
CA GLN A 62 -1.62 -5.71 -10.08
C GLN A 62 -0.38 -5.56 -10.97
N CYS A 63 0.79 -5.66 -10.36
CA CYS A 63 2.09 -5.81 -11.02
C CYS A 63 3.07 -6.51 -10.06
N PHE A 64 4.18 -7.02 -10.60
CA PHE A 64 5.19 -7.75 -9.83
C PHE A 64 5.87 -6.89 -8.75
N SER A 65 5.99 -5.58 -8.96
CA SER A 65 6.75 -4.68 -8.09
C SER A 65 5.99 -4.26 -6.82
N TYR A 66 4.67 -4.43 -6.80
CA TYR A 66 3.82 -3.99 -5.70
C TYR A 66 3.83 -5.04 -4.56
N PRO A 67 3.91 -4.65 -3.28
CA PRO A 67 3.71 -3.31 -2.69
C PRO A 67 4.98 -2.47 -2.52
N ASP A 68 6.14 -2.97 -2.94
CA ASP A 68 7.42 -2.32 -2.66
C ASP A 68 7.63 -1.10 -3.54
N TYR A 69 7.20 -1.19 -4.80
CA TYR A 69 7.11 -0.09 -5.77
C TYR A 69 5.73 -0.08 -6.43
N PRO A 70 5.17 1.12 -6.70
CA PRO A 70 3.87 1.24 -7.36
C PRO A 70 3.89 0.63 -8.76
N CYS A 71 2.72 0.26 -9.28
CA CYS A 71 2.59 -0.14 -10.67
C CYS A 71 2.53 1.10 -11.57
N CYS A 72 3.18 1.04 -12.73
CA CYS A 72 3.11 2.13 -13.71
C CYS A 72 1.68 2.29 -14.25
N SER A 73 1.32 3.53 -14.55
CA SER A 73 0.09 3.86 -15.26
C SER A 73 0.20 3.49 -16.74
N GLY A 74 1.38 3.69 -17.32
CA GLY A 74 1.73 3.36 -18.69
C GLY A 74 2.51 2.05 -18.85
N CYS A 75 2.95 1.81 -20.09
CA CYS A 75 3.66 0.61 -20.52
C CYS A 75 5.10 0.89 -20.98
N ASP A 76 5.62 2.09 -20.70
CA ASP A 76 6.92 2.55 -21.14
C ASP A 76 8.03 1.95 -20.25
N ALA A 77 8.47 0.74 -20.60
CA ALA A 77 9.57 0.07 -19.94
C ALA A 77 10.92 0.71 -20.33
N ILE A 78 11.69 1.15 -19.34
CA ILE A 78 13.03 1.73 -19.52
C ILE A 78 14.15 0.81 -19.02
N TYR A 79 13.79 -0.19 -18.21
CA TYR A 79 14.72 -1.13 -17.60
C TYR A 79 14.02 -2.49 -17.41
N GLU A 80 14.79 -3.56 -17.36
CA GLU A 80 14.28 -4.92 -17.17
C GLU A 80 15.31 -5.73 -16.40
N ASP A 81 14.83 -6.49 -15.41
CA ASP A 81 15.60 -7.44 -14.63
C ASP A 81 14.82 -8.76 -14.49
N ASP A 82 15.31 -9.66 -13.63
CA ASP A 82 14.72 -10.99 -13.41
C ASP A 82 13.31 -10.92 -12.79
N ASP A 83 12.96 -9.83 -12.11
CA ASP A 83 11.65 -9.64 -11.49
C ASP A 83 10.62 -9.12 -12.51
N GLY A 84 11.07 -8.28 -13.46
CA GLY A 84 10.23 -7.85 -14.58
C GLY A 84 10.70 -6.56 -15.24
N LYS A 85 9.76 -5.89 -15.91
CA LYS A 85 10.02 -4.64 -16.63
C LYS A 85 9.65 -3.44 -15.77
N TRP A 86 10.52 -2.44 -15.77
CA TRP A 86 10.43 -1.25 -14.93
C TRP A 86 10.27 0.01 -15.76
N GLY A 87 9.45 0.94 -15.25
CA GLY A 87 9.27 2.30 -15.77
C GLY A 87 9.61 3.35 -14.70
N VAL A 88 9.53 4.62 -15.08
CA VAL A 88 9.65 5.76 -14.16
C VAL A 88 8.51 6.74 -14.43
N GLU A 89 7.71 7.02 -13.40
CA GLU A 89 6.59 7.96 -13.44
C GLU A 89 6.67 8.88 -12.22
N ASN A 90 6.41 10.19 -12.40
CA ASN A 90 6.49 11.18 -11.31
C ASN A 90 7.82 11.16 -10.52
N ASN A 91 8.93 10.87 -11.20
CA ASN A 91 10.26 10.73 -10.60
C ASN A 91 10.46 9.50 -9.70
N ASP A 92 9.52 8.55 -9.70
CA ASP A 92 9.58 7.32 -8.92
C ASP A 92 9.63 6.07 -9.82
N TRP A 93 10.31 5.03 -9.35
CA TRP A 93 10.32 3.72 -10.00
C TRP A 93 8.96 3.03 -9.87
N CYS A 94 8.53 2.38 -10.95
CA CYS A 94 7.30 1.61 -10.98
C CYS A 94 7.45 0.32 -11.79
N GLY A 95 6.69 -0.71 -11.45
CA GLY A 95 6.64 -1.96 -12.20
C GLY A 95 5.63 -1.90 -13.34
N ILE A 96 6.02 -2.36 -14.53
CA ILE A 96 5.13 -2.41 -15.69
C ILE A 96 4.15 -3.58 -15.52
N LYS A 97 2.87 -3.32 -15.83
CA LYS A 97 1.80 -4.32 -15.71
C LYS A 97 1.90 -5.38 -16.81
N ASP A 98 1.61 -6.63 -16.47
CA ASP A 98 1.58 -7.73 -17.44
C ASP A 98 0.62 -7.49 -18.61
N SER A 99 -0.47 -6.75 -18.36
CA SER A 99 -1.43 -6.35 -19.40
C SER A 99 -0.81 -5.55 -20.54
N CYS A 100 0.33 -4.89 -20.31
CA CYS A 100 1.09 -4.19 -21.34
C CYS A 100 1.72 -5.14 -22.38
N PHE A 101 1.89 -6.41 -22.03
CA PHE A 101 2.57 -7.41 -22.86
C PHE A 101 1.64 -8.50 -23.40
N LYS A 102 0.37 -8.48 -22.99
CA LYS A 102 -0.64 -9.37 -23.55
C LYS A 102 -1.00 -8.88 -24.96
N SER A 103 -0.53 -9.61 -25.96
CA SER A 103 -1.00 -9.46 -27.34
C SER A 103 -2.46 -9.89 -27.39
N SER A 104 -3.35 -9.00 -27.85
CA SER A 104 -4.80 -9.18 -27.91
C SER A 104 -5.23 -10.45 -28.64
N ASN A 105 -5.24 -11.60 -27.94
CA ASN A 105 -5.85 -12.85 -28.39
C ASN A 105 -6.35 -13.69 -27.20
N ASP A 106 -6.72 -13.05 -26.09
CA ASP A 106 -7.43 -13.75 -25.02
C ASP A 106 -8.27 -12.78 -24.18
N ALA A 107 -9.51 -12.56 -24.63
CA ALA A 107 -10.54 -11.97 -23.82
C ALA A 107 -11.14 -13.09 -22.95
N GLY A 108 -10.54 -13.32 -21.79
CA GLY A 108 -11.15 -14.06 -20.70
C GLY A 108 -10.41 -15.30 -20.26
N ILE A 109 -9.34 -15.12 -19.49
CA ILE A 109 -8.97 -16.09 -18.45
C ILE A 109 -8.76 -15.32 -17.15
N ALA A 110 -9.68 -15.57 -16.22
CA ALA A 110 -9.50 -15.24 -14.81
C ALA A 110 -8.24 -15.95 -14.33
N ASP A 111 -7.34 -15.13 -13.81
CA ASP A 111 -6.19 -15.44 -12.99
C ASP A 111 -6.40 -16.68 -12.12
N ASP A 112 -5.60 -17.71 -12.41
CA ASP A 112 -5.43 -18.92 -11.63
C ASP A 112 -4.94 -18.57 -10.21
N TYR A 113 -5.84 -18.72 -9.25
CA TYR A 113 -5.53 -18.86 -7.84
C TYR A 113 -4.86 -20.23 -7.60
N TYR A 114 -3.54 -20.25 -7.44
CA TYR A 114 -2.82 -21.42 -6.91
C TYR A 114 -3.03 -21.49 -5.39
N ASP A 115 -3.80 -22.48 -4.94
CA ASP A 115 -4.01 -22.85 -3.54
C ASP A 115 -3.10 -24.02 -3.17
N GLU A 116 -2.13 -23.82 -2.29
CA GLU A 116 -1.26 -24.90 -1.78
C GLU A 116 -1.86 -25.67 -0.58
N SER A 117 -3.14 -25.51 -0.24
CA SER A 117 -3.73 -26.16 0.95
C SER A 117 -4.22 -27.61 0.77
N LYS A 118 -3.47 -28.47 0.06
CA LYS A 118 -3.79 -29.91 0.05
C LYS A 118 -2.58 -30.85 -0.04
N TYR A 119 -1.81 -30.92 1.04
CA TYR A 119 -1.22 -32.16 1.57
C TYR A 119 -1.26 -32.15 3.09
#